data_AF-A0A1G0QNW0-F1
#
_entry.id   AF-A0A1G0QNW0-F1
#
_cell.length_a   1.000
_cell.length_b   1.000
_cell.length_c   1.000
_cell.angle_alpha   90.00
_cell.angle_beta   90.00
_cell.angle_gamma   90.00
#
_symmetry.space_group_name_H-M   'P 1'
#
loop_
_entity.id
_entity.type
_entity.pdbx_description
1 polymer ?
#
loop_
_entity_poly.entity_id
_entity_poly.type
_entity_poly.pdbx_seq_one_letter_code
_entity_poly.pdbx_strand_id
1 'polypeptide(L)'
;MGIVKQYLTQSISVAADNLRLNSNQIEIVSLIRDVLLKSNALEDDLIKMKKITEFSTMAIKLHEMYTYLTKGPLDILTISERFKTHSQQLVKDLNQLLSNASNSNLISSLNKLREDEKENSVIEIDTESEKKIENNVNGKETVDENKETSFAGFEEAILKPIKPLDSVLTEIAEGNGLPDSLDEFADIMKKNSELSLENGFDILSNMHSIVADSLKLIKDGTLKAEKETIEALRSCLIVIAAVVRGKEVNISDYLSKAESFGNNINTLKNKEEE
;
A
#
# COMPACT_ATOMS: atom_id res chain seq x y z
N MET A 1 -18.24 20.15 -10.05
CA MET A 1 -17.42 18.94 -10.28
C MET A 1 -16.01 19.30 -9.83
N GLY A 2 -15.46 18.62 -8.82
CA GLY A 2 -14.11 18.93 -8.32
C GLY A 2 -13.03 18.42 -9.28
N ILE A 3 -11.94 19.17 -9.42
CA ILE A 3 -10.80 18.81 -10.28
C ILE A 3 -10.27 17.40 -10.00
N VAL A 4 -10.34 16.96 -8.73
CA VAL A 4 -9.94 15.62 -8.28
C VAL A 4 -10.78 14.52 -8.94
N LYS A 5 -12.12 14.61 -8.85
CA LYS A 5 -13.03 13.64 -9.47
C LYS A 5 -12.84 13.56 -10.98
N GLN A 6 -12.64 14.71 -11.63
CA GLN A 6 -12.37 14.77 -13.07
C GLN A 6 -11.03 14.12 -13.41
N TYR A 7 -9.98 14.40 -12.65
CA TYR A 7 -8.67 13.79 -12.86
C TYR A 7 -8.75 12.26 -12.79
N LEU A 8 -9.28 11.71 -11.70
CA LEU A 8 -9.36 10.25 -11.51
C LEU A 8 -10.17 9.57 -12.62
N THR A 9 -11.34 10.12 -12.94
CA THR A 9 -12.23 9.53 -13.96
C THR A 9 -11.66 9.65 -15.37
N GLN A 10 -10.92 10.71 -15.66
CA GLN A 10 -10.19 10.85 -16.92
C GLN A 10 -8.98 9.93 -16.99
N SER A 11 -8.23 9.74 -15.90
CA SER A 11 -7.13 8.78 -15.86
C SER A 11 -7.60 7.35 -16.11
N ILE A 12 -8.76 6.96 -15.54
CA ILE A 12 -9.40 5.68 -15.83
C ILE A 12 -9.84 5.57 -17.30
N SER A 13 -10.37 6.66 -17.87
CA SER A 13 -10.81 6.68 -19.27
C SER A 13 -9.63 6.50 -20.22
N VAL A 14 -8.55 7.25 -20.01
CA VAL A 14 -7.30 7.11 -20.78
C VAL A 14 -6.72 5.70 -20.61
N ALA A 15 -6.74 5.13 -19.40
CA ALA A 15 -6.28 3.77 -19.18
C ALA A 15 -7.12 2.75 -19.97
N ALA A 16 -8.45 2.87 -19.92
CA ALA A 16 -9.39 2.02 -20.63
C ALA A 16 -9.24 2.11 -22.16
N ASP A 17 -8.98 3.30 -22.70
CA ASP A 17 -8.78 3.51 -24.15
C ASP A 17 -7.50 2.82 -24.67
N ASN A 18 -6.54 2.52 -23.79
CA ASN A 18 -5.35 1.74 -24.12
C ASN A 18 -5.57 0.22 -24.02
N LEU A 19 -6.76 -0.23 -23.63
CA LEU A 19 -7.11 -1.63 -23.50
C LEU A 19 -8.12 -2.06 -24.57
N ARG A 20 -8.01 -3.30 -25.02
CA ARG A 20 -9.01 -3.89 -25.93
C ARG A 20 -10.14 -4.52 -25.13
N LEU A 21 -11.09 -3.68 -24.71
CA LEU A 21 -12.19 -4.09 -23.84
C LEU A 21 -13.37 -4.69 -24.62
N ASN A 22 -14.04 -5.68 -24.02
CA ASN A 22 -15.35 -6.16 -24.49
C ASN A 22 -16.50 -5.35 -23.86
N SER A 23 -17.74 -5.55 -24.35
CA SER A 23 -18.91 -4.78 -23.89
C SER A 23 -19.14 -4.81 -22.38
N ASN A 24 -18.91 -5.96 -21.73
CA ASN A 24 -19.10 -6.09 -20.28
C ASN A 24 -18.01 -5.32 -19.51
N GLN A 25 -16.77 -5.37 -20.00
CA GLN A 25 -15.66 -4.62 -19.39
C GLN A 25 -15.85 -3.11 -19.55
N ILE A 26 -16.40 -2.65 -20.69
CA ILE A 26 -16.76 -1.25 -20.91
C ILE A 26 -17.83 -0.80 -19.90
N GLU A 27 -18.84 -1.65 -19.64
CA GLU A 27 -19.88 -1.38 -18.65
C GLU A 27 -19.30 -1.26 -17.23
N ILE A 28 -18.40 -2.16 -16.84
CA ILE A 28 -17.72 -2.10 -15.54
C ILE A 28 -16.90 -0.82 -15.40
N VAL A 29 -16.11 -0.45 -16.41
CA VAL A 29 -15.35 0.81 -16.42
C VAL A 29 -16.29 2.01 -16.27
N SER A 30 -17.43 1.98 -16.96
CA SER A 30 -18.46 3.01 -16.82
C SER A 30 -19.01 3.09 -15.39
N LEU A 31 -19.29 1.93 -14.77
CA LEU A 31 -19.82 1.83 -13.42
C LEU A 31 -18.83 2.34 -12.37
N ILE A 32 -17.54 1.99 -12.50
CA ILE A 32 -16.45 2.51 -11.65
C ILE A 32 -16.38 4.03 -11.74
N ARG A 33 -16.36 4.58 -12.97
CA ARG A 33 -16.35 6.04 -13.16
C ARG A 33 -17.56 6.70 -12.53
N ASP A 34 -18.74 6.13 -12.71
CA ASP A 34 -19.98 6.66 -12.15
C ASP A 34 -20.00 6.63 -10.61
N VAL A 35 -19.43 5.60 -9.97
CA VAL A 35 -19.22 5.56 -8.51
C VAL A 35 -18.33 6.73 -8.05
N LEU A 36 -17.17 6.92 -8.67
CA LEU A 36 -16.24 8.00 -8.28
C LEU A 36 -16.83 9.40 -8.54
N LEU A 37 -17.63 9.55 -9.59
CA LEU A 37 -18.29 10.82 -9.91
C LEU A 37 -19.36 11.18 -8.87
N LYS A 38 -20.18 10.20 -8.50
CA LYS A 38 -21.33 10.39 -7.59
C LYS A 38 -20.96 10.41 -6.12
N SER A 39 -19.85 9.77 -5.76
CA SER A 39 -19.32 9.70 -4.39
C SER A 39 -19.34 11.06 -3.66
N ASN A 40 -20.00 11.15 -2.52
CA ASN A 40 -19.98 12.39 -1.72
C ASN A 40 -18.71 12.49 -0.85
N ALA A 41 -18.19 11.34 -0.42
CA ALA A 41 -16.97 11.19 0.37
C ALA A 41 -15.95 10.33 -0.39
N LEU A 42 -15.34 10.94 -1.41
CA LEU A 42 -14.44 10.24 -2.35
C LEU A 42 -13.27 9.54 -1.67
N GLU A 43 -12.71 10.14 -0.62
CA GLU A 43 -11.62 9.52 0.13
C GLU A 43 -12.07 8.22 0.81
N ASP A 44 -13.21 8.26 1.50
CA ASP A 44 -13.79 7.12 2.22
C ASP A 44 -14.17 6.00 1.25
N ASP A 45 -14.77 6.35 0.11
CA ASP A 45 -15.15 5.36 -0.90
C ASP A 45 -13.93 4.69 -1.53
N LEU A 46 -12.84 5.44 -1.75
CA LEU A 46 -11.57 4.84 -2.18
C LEU A 46 -11.00 3.91 -1.10
N ILE A 47 -11.09 4.27 0.18
CA ILE A 47 -10.67 3.40 1.30
C ILE A 47 -11.54 2.15 1.37
N LYS A 48 -12.85 2.25 1.16
CA LYS A 48 -13.75 1.08 1.09
C LYS A 48 -13.39 0.20 -0.09
N MET A 49 -13.13 0.77 -1.27
CA MET A 49 -12.70 0.03 -2.45
C MET A 49 -11.38 -0.71 -2.22
N LYS A 50 -10.44 -0.16 -1.43
CA LYS A 50 -9.20 -0.87 -1.06
C LYS A 50 -9.45 -2.20 -0.33
N LYS A 51 -10.54 -2.28 0.45
CA LYS A 51 -10.91 -3.48 1.23
C LYS A 51 -11.60 -4.56 0.39
N ILE A 52 -12.02 -4.22 -0.83
CA ILE A 52 -12.65 -5.18 -1.73
C ILE A 52 -11.55 -5.82 -2.57
N THR A 53 -11.37 -7.13 -2.42
CA THR A 53 -10.27 -7.90 -3.02
C THR A 53 -10.09 -7.63 -4.51
N GLU A 54 -11.19 -7.53 -5.26
CA GLU A 54 -11.14 -7.31 -6.71
C GLU A 54 -10.74 -5.88 -7.10
N PHE A 55 -10.97 -4.90 -6.23
CA PHE A 55 -10.66 -3.49 -6.48
C PHE A 55 -9.36 -3.03 -5.83
N SER A 56 -8.78 -3.81 -4.91
CA SER A 56 -7.74 -3.35 -4.00
C SER A 56 -6.56 -2.68 -4.70
N THR A 57 -5.96 -3.34 -5.71
CA THR A 57 -4.80 -2.81 -6.47
C THR A 57 -5.14 -1.49 -7.15
N MET A 58 -6.25 -1.44 -7.89
CA MET A 58 -6.69 -0.23 -8.59
C MET A 58 -7.08 0.88 -7.60
N ALA A 59 -7.74 0.54 -6.50
CA ALA A 59 -8.21 1.48 -5.49
C ALA A 59 -7.05 2.12 -4.72
N ILE A 60 -5.98 1.37 -4.44
CA ILE A 60 -4.75 1.91 -3.86
C ILE A 60 -4.17 2.97 -4.80
N LYS A 61 -4.06 2.68 -6.09
CA LYS A 61 -3.51 3.62 -7.07
C LYS A 61 -4.37 4.87 -7.21
N LEU A 62 -5.69 4.73 -7.25
CA LEU A 62 -6.60 5.86 -7.25
C LEU A 62 -6.51 6.71 -5.98
N HIS A 63 -6.27 6.08 -4.82
CA HIS A 63 -6.08 6.79 -3.55
C HIS A 63 -4.74 7.54 -3.49
N GLU A 64 -3.66 7.01 -4.10
CA GLU A 64 -2.41 7.75 -4.29
C GLU A 64 -2.61 8.99 -5.16
N MET A 65 -3.34 8.85 -6.28
CA MET A 65 -3.66 9.99 -7.14
C MET A 65 -4.53 11.02 -6.42
N TYR A 66 -5.53 10.57 -5.67
CA TYR A 66 -6.34 11.44 -4.83
C TYR A 66 -5.45 12.24 -3.87
N THR A 67 -4.55 11.54 -3.17
CA THR A 67 -3.60 12.15 -2.22
C THR A 67 -2.70 13.18 -2.88
N TYR A 68 -2.15 12.88 -4.06
CA TYR A 68 -1.34 13.82 -4.85
C TYR A 68 -2.10 15.11 -5.19
N LEU A 69 -3.41 14.99 -5.47
CA LEU A 69 -4.24 16.13 -5.86
C LEU A 69 -4.76 16.95 -4.67
N THR A 70 -4.77 16.37 -3.47
CA THR A 70 -5.37 17.00 -2.27
C THR A 70 -4.35 17.39 -1.21
N LYS A 71 -3.23 16.66 -1.10
CA LYS A 71 -2.18 16.93 -0.10
C LYS A 71 -1.05 17.74 -0.72
N GLY A 72 -1.16 19.06 -0.59
CA GLY A 72 -0.11 20.02 -0.94
C GLY A 72 -0.44 20.94 -2.12
N PRO A 73 0.42 21.93 -2.40
CA PRO A 73 0.25 22.79 -3.57
C PRO A 73 0.49 21.99 -4.86
N LEU A 74 -0.53 21.95 -5.72
CA LEU A 74 -0.44 21.33 -7.04
C LEU A 74 0.49 22.14 -7.94
N ASP A 75 1.58 21.52 -8.37
CA ASP A 75 2.41 22.06 -9.44
C ASP A 75 1.70 21.88 -10.79
N ILE A 76 1.06 22.97 -11.24
CA ILE A 76 0.28 23.01 -12.49
C ILE A 76 1.18 22.77 -13.72
N LEU A 77 2.48 23.02 -13.63
CA LEU A 77 3.39 22.79 -14.76
C LEU A 77 3.57 21.30 -15.02
N THR A 78 3.65 20.50 -13.96
CA THR A 78 3.94 19.06 -14.04
C THR A 78 2.68 18.19 -13.98
N ILE A 79 1.50 18.76 -13.69
CA ILE A 79 0.24 18.01 -13.57
C ILE A 79 -0.10 17.20 -14.83
N SER A 80 0.23 17.72 -16.01
CA SER A 80 -0.05 17.03 -17.28
C SER A 80 0.88 15.84 -17.53
N GLU A 81 2.13 15.92 -17.09
CA GLU A 81 3.09 14.81 -17.14
C GLU A 81 2.72 13.75 -16.12
N ARG A 82 2.42 14.17 -14.88
CA ARG A 82 1.92 13.29 -13.82
C ARG A 82 0.64 12.59 -14.24
N PHE A 83 -0.27 13.27 -14.91
CA PHE A 83 -1.50 12.68 -15.45
C PHE A 83 -1.20 11.55 -16.44
N LYS A 84 -0.23 11.72 -17.34
CA LYS A 84 0.17 10.65 -18.28
C LYS A 84 0.74 9.45 -17.53
N THR A 85 1.65 9.66 -16.59
CA THR A 85 2.25 8.58 -15.78
C THR A 85 1.17 7.84 -14.98
N HIS A 86 0.32 8.57 -14.29
CA HIS A 86 -0.81 8.03 -13.51
C HIS A 86 -1.74 7.18 -14.39
N SER A 87 -2.12 7.70 -15.56
CA SER A 87 -3.01 6.99 -16.48
C SER A 87 -2.35 5.72 -17.05
N GLN A 88 -1.05 5.77 -17.35
CA GLN A 88 -0.28 4.60 -17.82
C GLN A 88 -0.19 3.51 -16.76
N GLN A 89 0.06 3.87 -15.50
CA GLN A 89 0.10 2.92 -14.39
C GLN A 89 -1.24 2.20 -14.23
N LEU A 90 -2.36 2.93 -14.35
CA LEU A 90 -3.70 2.34 -14.29
C LEU A 90 -4.01 1.35 -15.41
N VAL A 91 -3.30 1.37 -16.55
CA VAL A 91 -3.55 0.42 -17.66
C VAL A 91 -3.38 -1.01 -17.17
N LYS A 92 -2.28 -1.29 -16.46
CA LYS A 92 -1.98 -2.64 -15.95
C LYS A 92 -3.01 -3.06 -14.89
N ASP A 93 -3.29 -2.18 -13.93
CA ASP A 93 -4.17 -2.46 -12.81
C ASP A 93 -5.62 -2.66 -13.26
N LEU A 94 -6.09 -1.82 -14.19
CA LEU A 94 -7.42 -1.93 -14.78
C LEU A 94 -7.55 -3.22 -15.59
N ASN A 95 -6.53 -3.57 -16.38
CA ASN A 95 -6.55 -4.82 -17.13
C ASN A 95 -6.58 -6.05 -16.20
N GLN A 96 -5.82 -6.03 -15.12
CA GLN A 96 -5.81 -7.10 -14.11
C GLN A 96 -7.17 -7.22 -13.42
N LEU A 97 -7.78 -6.10 -13.00
CA LEU A 97 -9.11 -6.07 -12.41
C LEU A 97 -10.16 -6.68 -13.36
N LEU A 98 -10.14 -6.27 -14.63
CA LEU A 98 -11.09 -6.71 -15.64
C LEU A 98 -10.85 -8.14 -16.14
N SER A 99 -9.71 -8.74 -15.82
CA SER A 99 -9.34 -10.12 -16.21
C SER A 99 -9.53 -11.12 -15.07
N ASN A 100 -9.28 -10.71 -13.82
CA ASN A 100 -9.24 -11.62 -12.67
C ASN A 100 -10.58 -11.75 -11.95
N ALA A 101 -11.50 -10.80 -12.12
CA ALA A 101 -12.76 -10.79 -11.39
C ALA A 101 -13.93 -11.23 -12.28
N SER A 102 -14.81 -12.05 -11.72
CA SER A 102 -16.11 -12.35 -12.36
C SER A 102 -16.92 -11.06 -12.47
N ASN A 103 -17.39 -10.71 -13.67
CA ASN A 103 -18.13 -9.46 -13.92
C ASN A 103 -19.30 -9.24 -12.94
N SER A 104 -19.96 -10.31 -12.49
CA SER A 104 -21.03 -10.28 -11.48
C SER A 104 -20.56 -9.86 -10.09
N ASN A 105 -19.34 -10.24 -9.69
CA ASN A 105 -18.75 -9.90 -8.39
C ASN A 105 -18.33 -8.43 -8.36
N LEU A 106 -17.77 -7.92 -9.46
CA LEU A 106 -17.45 -6.49 -9.60
C LEU A 106 -18.68 -5.61 -9.51
N ILE A 107 -19.76 -5.96 -10.22
CA ILE A 107 -21.01 -5.20 -10.23
C ILE A 107 -21.67 -5.21 -8.84
N SER A 108 -21.73 -6.37 -8.18
CA SER A 108 -22.33 -6.47 -6.84
C SER A 108 -21.52 -5.71 -5.79
N SER A 109 -20.19 -5.77 -5.83
CA SER A 109 -19.31 -4.98 -4.97
C SER A 109 -19.45 -3.47 -5.21
N LEU A 110 -19.55 -3.02 -6.47
CA LEU A 110 -19.80 -1.60 -6.80
C LEU A 110 -21.19 -1.12 -6.38
N ASN A 111 -22.20 -2.00 -6.42
CA ASN A 111 -23.54 -1.65 -5.95
C ASN A 111 -23.61 -1.55 -4.42
N LYS A 112 -22.89 -2.39 -3.67
CA LYS A 112 -22.78 -2.25 -2.20
C LYS A 112 -22.18 -0.91 -1.78
N LEU A 113 -21.15 -0.44 -2.49
CA LEU A 113 -20.58 0.89 -2.30
C LEU A 113 -21.60 2.03 -2.50
N ARG A 114 -22.62 1.82 -3.34
CA ARG A 114 -23.69 2.80 -3.60
C ARG A 114 -24.83 2.72 -2.58
N GLU A 115 -25.08 1.55 -2.01
CA GLU A 115 -26.18 1.33 -1.05
C GLU A 115 -25.84 1.84 0.35
N ASP A 116 -24.56 1.81 0.74
CA ASP A 116 -24.07 2.46 1.97
C ASP A 116 -24.38 3.97 2.04
N GLU A 117 -24.61 4.65 0.90
CA GLU A 117 -25.02 6.06 0.89
C GLU A 117 -26.50 6.27 1.27
N LYS A 118 -27.33 5.20 1.29
CA LYS A 118 -28.76 5.29 1.67
C LYS A 118 -29.05 5.00 3.14
N GLU A 119 -28.17 4.30 3.85
CA GLU A 119 -28.37 3.96 5.28
C GLU A 119 -27.84 5.02 6.26
N ASN A 120 -27.23 6.11 5.78
CA ASN A 120 -26.77 7.21 6.64
C ASN A 120 -27.91 8.14 7.15
N SER A 121 -29.16 7.67 7.13
CA SER A 121 -30.25 8.22 7.92
C SER A 121 -30.81 7.13 8.83
N VAL A 122 -30.15 6.90 9.96
CA VAL A 122 -30.70 6.62 11.30
C VAL A 122 -29.54 6.10 12.14
N ILE A 123 -29.08 6.96 13.05
CA ILE A 123 -28.22 6.58 14.17
C ILE A 123 -29.10 5.78 15.13
N GLU A 124 -28.69 4.58 15.50
CA GLU A 124 -28.92 4.07 16.85
C GLU A 124 -27.81 3.08 17.25
N ILE A 125 -27.21 3.41 18.39
CA ILE A 125 -26.14 2.70 19.09
C ILE A 125 -26.79 1.54 19.83
N ASP A 126 -26.23 0.32 19.71
CA ASP A 126 -26.16 -0.55 20.89
C ASP A 126 -24.99 -1.52 20.83
N THR A 127 -24.65 -1.96 22.04
CA THR A 127 -23.38 -2.41 22.56
C THR A 127 -23.34 -3.93 22.70
N GLU A 128 -22.14 -4.47 22.94
CA GLU A 128 -21.84 -5.84 23.44
C GLU A 128 -21.98 -7.01 22.45
N SER A 129 -20.85 -7.67 22.18
CA SER A 129 -20.67 -9.12 22.39
C SER A 129 -19.21 -9.54 22.14
N GLU A 130 -18.42 -9.59 23.21
CA GLU A 130 -17.25 -10.47 23.28
C GLU A 130 -17.70 -11.94 23.41
N LYS A 131 -17.05 -12.87 22.68
CA LYS A 131 -16.42 -14.08 23.26
C LYS A 131 -15.86 -15.05 22.20
N LYS A 132 -14.55 -15.30 22.37
CA LYS A 132 -13.81 -16.59 22.35
C LYS A 132 -13.99 -17.54 21.17
N ILE A 133 -12.89 -17.85 20.47
CA ILE A 133 -12.38 -19.23 20.33
C ILE A 133 -10.84 -19.21 20.36
N GLU A 134 -10.27 -19.96 21.31
CA GLU A 134 -8.85 -20.33 21.43
C GLU A 134 -8.66 -21.80 21.02
N ASN A 135 -7.45 -22.10 20.54
CA ASN A 135 -6.73 -23.39 20.47
C ASN A 135 -7.05 -24.38 19.34
N ASN A 136 -6.07 -24.61 18.45
CA ASN A 136 -5.19 -25.78 18.57
C ASN A 136 -3.92 -25.69 17.69
N VAL A 137 -2.85 -26.31 18.19
CA VAL A 137 -1.48 -26.37 17.63
C VAL A 137 -1.25 -27.70 16.89
N ASN A 138 -0.33 -27.66 15.92
CA ASN A 138 0.42 -28.74 15.26
C ASN A 138 -0.21 -29.52 14.08
N GLY A 139 0.36 -29.27 12.90
CA GLY A 139 0.36 -30.17 11.76
C GLY A 139 1.39 -29.69 10.72
N LYS A 140 2.45 -30.47 10.52
CA LYS A 140 3.46 -30.27 9.46
C LYS A 140 2.76 -30.23 8.11
N GLU A 141 2.98 -29.17 7.32
CA GLU A 141 2.67 -29.19 5.89
C GLU A 141 3.87 -28.76 5.07
N THR A 142 4.09 -29.61 4.08
CA THR A 142 5.09 -29.64 3.04
C THR A 142 5.07 -28.38 2.17
N VAL A 143 6.24 -28.01 1.69
CA VAL A 143 6.43 -26.99 0.64
C VAL A 143 5.64 -27.45 -0.59
N ASP A 144 4.53 -26.77 -0.86
CA ASP A 144 3.75 -26.95 -2.08
C ASP A 144 3.92 -25.69 -2.95
N GLU A 145 4.58 -25.88 -4.09
CA GLU A 145 5.04 -24.86 -5.04
C GLU A 145 3.91 -24.29 -5.92
N ASN A 146 2.67 -24.24 -5.43
CA ASN A 146 1.54 -23.63 -6.13
C ASN A 146 0.75 -22.74 -5.17
N LYS A 147 1.09 -21.45 -5.11
CA LYS A 147 0.24 -20.46 -4.45
C LYS A 147 -0.18 -19.38 -5.42
N GLU A 148 -1.45 -19.48 -5.83
CA GLU A 148 -2.28 -18.32 -6.18
C GLU A 148 -2.00 -17.20 -5.18
N THR A 149 -1.47 -16.09 -5.68
CA THR A 149 -1.17 -14.88 -4.91
C THR A 149 -2.47 -14.18 -4.51
N SER A 150 -3.08 -14.66 -3.42
CA SER A 150 -4.16 -13.91 -2.77
C SER A 150 -3.57 -12.69 -2.05
N PHE A 151 -4.18 -11.52 -2.24
CA PHE A 151 -3.73 -10.25 -1.64
C PHE A 151 -3.76 -10.27 -0.09
N ALA A 152 -4.59 -11.11 0.52
CA ALA A 152 -4.56 -11.36 1.96
C ALA A 152 -3.20 -11.95 2.41
N GLY A 153 -2.61 -12.82 1.59
CA GLY A 153 -1.25 -13.33 1.83
C GLY A 153 -0.18 -12.26 1.64
N PHE A 154 -0.41 -11.29 0.74
CA PHE A 154 0.48 -10.14 0.56
C PHE A 154 0.45 -9.21 1.78
N GLU A 155 -0.73 -8.76 2.22
CA GLU A 155 -0.84 -7.91 3.42
C GLU A 155 -0.25 -8.58 4.67
N GLU A 156 -0.53 -9.87 4.86
CA GLU A 156 0.03 -10.63 5.98
C GLU A 156 1.57 -10.71 5.87
N ALA A 157 2.12 -11.04 4.70
CA ALA A 157 3.57 -11.12 4.48
C ALA A 157 4.27 -9.79 4.76
N ILE A 158 3.66 -8.68 4.34
CA ILE A 158 4.20 -7.32 4.55
C ILE A 158 4.11 -6.89 6.02
N LEU A 159 2.97 -7.14 6.69
CA LEU A 159 2.73 -6.65 8.05
C LEU A 159 3.37 -7.52 9.14
N LYS A 160 3.52 -8.83 8.90
CA LYS A 160 4.04 -9.79 9.88
C LYS A 160 5.40 -9.41 10.49
N PRO A 161 6.42 -8.98 9.71
CA PRO A 161 7.74 -8.67 10.28
C PRO A 161 7.81 -7.32 11.00
N ILE A 162 6.83 -6.42 10.83
CA ILE A 162 6.91 -5.04 11.33
C ILE A 162 7.05 -4.97 12.86
N LYS A 163 6.15 -5.66 13.59
CA LYS A 163 6.13 -5.61 15.05
C LYS A 163 7.37 -6.29 15.67
N PRO A 164 7.77 -7.50 15.25
CA PRO A 164 9.01 -8.11 15.72
C PRO A 164 10.24 -7.26 15.43
N LEU A 165 10.31 -6.61 14.26
CA LEU A 165 11.43 -5.73 13.95
C LEU A 165 11.45 -4.47 14.81
N ASP A 166 10.31 -3.85 15.10
CA ASP A 166 10.26 -2.70 16.01
C ASP A 166 10.74 -3.07 17.43
N SER A 167 10.45 -4.29 17.90
CA SER A 167 11.03 -4.81 19.14
C SER A 167 12.56 -4.88 19.07
N VAL A 168 13.12 -5.44 17.99
CA VAL A 168 14.58 -5.48 17.77
C VAL A 168 15.19 -4.08 17.76
N LEU A 169 14.57 -3.13 17.06
CA LEU A 169 15.02 -1.73 17.04
C LEU A 169 14.97 -1.08 18.42
N THR A 170 14.01 -1.49 19.27
CA THR A 170 13.91 -1.04 20.66
C THR A 170 15.07 -1.57 21.49
N GLU A 171 15.39 -2.87 21.37
CA GLU A 171 16.52 -3.48 22.08
C GLU A 171 17.86 -2.83 21.69
N ILE A 172 18.05 -2.54 20.41
CA ILE A 172 19.23 -1.83 19.91
C ILE A 172 19.31 -0.42 20.51
N ALA A 173 18.20 0.32 20.54
CA ALA A 173 18.16 1.67 21.12
C ALA A 173 18.42 1.70 22.63
N GLU A 174 18.07 0.63 23.35
CA GLU A 174 18.35 0.46 24.77
C GLU A 174 19.81 0.06 25.05
N GLY A 175 20.60 -0.24 24.02
CA GLY A 175 22.00 -0.63 24.15
C GLY A 175 22.21 -2.12 24.45
N ASN A 176 21.21 -2.97 24.20
CA ASN A 176 21.29 -4.41 24.44
C ASN A 176 22.16 -5.17 23.41
N GLY A 177 22.90 -4.44 22.56
CA GLY A 177 23.71 -5.00 21.48
C GLY A 177 22.92 -5.24 20.20
N LEU A 178 23.59 -5.80 19.18
CA LEU A 178 22.97 -6.17 17.91
C LEU A 178 22.49 -7.63 17.97
N PRO A 179 21.19 -7.91 17.77
CA PRO A 179 20.68 -9.28 17.76
C PRO A 179 21.18 -10.09 16.55
N ASP A 180 21.39 -11.40 16.74
CA ASP A 180 21.79 -12.31 15.65
C ASP A 180 20.75 -12.39 14.53
N SER A 181 19.47 -12.12 14.85
CA SER A 181 18.33 -12.14 13.92
C SER A 181 18.31 -10.96 12.93
N LEU A 182 19.26 -10.01 13.02
CA LEU A 182 19.25 -8.81 12.18
C LEU A 182 19.34 -9.12 10.68
N ASP A 183 20.11 -10.15 10.30
CA ASP A 183 20.19 -10.61 8.90
C ASP A 183 18.89 -11.20 8.41
N GLU A 184 18.22 -11.99 9.25
CA GLU A 184 16.94 -12.60 8.91
C GLU A 184 15.90 -11.51 8.61
N PHE A 185 15.86 -10.46 9.45
CA PHE A 185 14.99 -9.32 9.19
C PHE A 185 15.39 -8.53 7.94
N ALA A 186 16.69 -8.35 7.68
CA ALA A 186 17.15 -7.68 6.47
C ALA A 186 16.71 -8.44 5.21
N ASP A 187 16.82 -9.77 5.20
CA ASP A 187 16.43 -10.60 4.07
C ASP A 187 14.91 -10.68 3.89
N ILE A 188 14.15 -10.75 4.98
CA ILE A 188 12.68 -10.65 4.93
C ILE A 188 12.25 -9.31 4.35
N MET A 189 12.86 -8.21 4.80
CA MET A 189 12.53 -6.88 4.27
C MET A 189 12.93 -6.73 2.82
N LYS A 190 14.06 -7.30 2.40
CA LYS A 190 14.45 -7.34 0.98
C LYS A 190 13.42 -8.09 0.13
N LYS A 191 13.02 -9.29 0.56
CA LYS A 191 11.99 -10.08 -0.13
C LYS A 191 10.65 -9.34 -0.21
N ASN A 192 10.27 -8.65 0.85
CA ASN A 192 9.05 -7.82 0.87
C ASN A 192 9.16 -6.60 -0.04
N SER A 193 10.36 -6.04 -0.23
CA SER A 193 10.61 -4.99 -1.22
C SER A 193 10.37 -5.49 -2.64
N GLU A 194 10.96 -6.64 -2.99
CA GLU A 194 10.81 -7.29 -4.30
C GLU A 194 9.34 -7.63 -4.56
N LEU A 195 8.67 -8.25 -3.58
CA LEU A 195 7.25 -8.58 -3.64
C LEU A 195 6.40 -7.31 -3.83
N SER A 196 6.70 -6.23 -3.13
CA SER A 196 5.99 -4.95 -3.28
C SER A 196 6.18 -4.37 -4.68
N LEU A 197 7.40 -4.42 -5.22
CA LEU A 197 7.72 -3.93 -6.56
C LEU A 197 7.03 -4.74 -7.65
N GLU A 198 7.04 -6.07 -7.55
CA GLU A 198 6.34 -6.98 -8.47
C GLU A 198 4.83 -6.68 -8.54
N ASN A 199 4.26 -6.31 -7.39
CA ASN A 199 2.87 -5.91 -7.25
C ASN A 199 2.62 -4.41 -7.54
N GLY A 200 3.64 -3.64 -7.94
CA GLY A 200 3.51 -2.24 -8.37
C GLY A 200 3.44 -1.20 -7.25
N PHE A 201 3.81 -1.57 -6.02
CA PHE A 201 3.81 -0.70 -4.85
C PHE A 201 5.19 -0.05 -4.62
N ASP A 202 5.49 1.00 -5.38
CA ASP A 202 6.79 1.68 -5.36
C ASP A 202 7.16 2.22 -3.97
N ILE A 203 6.21 2.83 -3.26
CA ILE A 203 6.44 3.38 -1.92
C ILE A 203 6.77 2.24 -0.93
N LEU A 204 6.00 1.15 -0.95
CA LEU A 204 6.25 0.00 -0.07
C LEU A 204 7.59 -0.66 -0.40
N SER A 205 7.89 -0.85 -1.69
CA SER A 205 9.19 -1.38 -2.13
C SER A 205 10.34 -0.52 -1.62
N ASN A 206 10.26 0.79 -1.81
CA ASN A 206 11.30 1.70 -1.34
C ASN A 206 11.47 1.66 0.18
N MET A 207 10.37 1.73 0.95
CA MET A 207 10.46 1.67 2.42
C MET A 207 11.07 0.36 2.92
N HIS A 208 10.68 -0.77 2.33
CA HIS A 208 11.26 -2.07 2.65
C HIS A 208 12.74 -2.16 2.27
N SER A 209 13.14 -1.61 1.11
CA SER A 209 14.54 -1.57 0.68
C SER A 209 15.41 -0.76 1.63
N ILE A 210 14.95 0.44 2.03
CA ILE A 210 15.66 1.31 2.96
C ILE A 210 15.90 0.58 4.29
N VAL A 211 14.88 -0.11 4.81
CA VAL A 211 15.02 -0.90 6.04
C VAL A 211 16.03 -2.03 5.84
N ALA A 212 15.90 -2.83 4.78
CA ALA A 212 16.80 -3.96 4.51
C ALA A 212 18.27 -3.52 4.41
N ASP A 213 18.53 -2.48 3.63
CA ASP A 213 19.88 -1.93 3.43
C ASP A 213 20.47 -1.38 4.73
N SER A 214 19.66 -0.65 5.50
CA SER A 214 20.11 -0.07 6.77
C SER A 214 20.45 -1.14 7.80
N LEU A 215 19.67 -2.22 7.88
CA LEU A 215 19.95 -3.32 8.81
C LEU A 215 21.28 -4.00 8.49
N LYS A 216 21.61 -4.17 7.20
CA LYS A 216 22.91 -4.69 6.76
C LYS A 216 24.05 -3.75 7.14
N LEU A 217 23.92 -2.46 6.83
CA LEU A 217 24.92 -1.46 7.18
C LEU A 217 25.13 -1.31 8.70
N ILE A 218 24.08 -1.50 9.50
CA ILE A 218 24.19 -1.53 10.98
C ILE A 218 24.99 -2.75 11.43
N LYS A 219 24.72 -3.91 10.84
CA LYS A 219 25.43 -5.14 11.15
C LYS A 219 26.92 -5.05 10.81
N ASP A 220 27.22 -4.51 9.64
CA ASP A 220 28.59 -4.39 9.13
C ASP A 220 29.36 -3.25 9.81
N GLY A 221 28.67 -2.43 10.61
CA GLY A 221 29.25 -1.33 11.38
C GLY A 221 29.46 -0.03 10.59
N THR A 222 29.11 -0.01 9.31
CA THR A 222 29.15 1.18 8.44
C THR A 222 28.13 2.23 8.89
N LEU A 223 26.96 1.81 9.38
CA LEU A 223 25.92 2.68 9.91
C LEU A 223 25.81 2.53 11.43
N LYS A 224 25.96 3.63 12.16
CA LYS A 224 25.76 3.61 13.62
C LYS A 224 24.27 3.55 13.94
N ALA A 225 23.89 2.60 14.81
CA ALA A 225 22.54 2.46 15.33
C ALA A 225 22.24 3.46 16.46
N GLU A 226 22.44 4.76 16.17
CA GLU A 226 22.09 5.83 17.10
C GLU A 226 20.60 6.15 17.04
N LYS A 227 20.13 6.93 18.01
CA LYS A 227 18.71 7.25 18.18
C LYS A 227 18.06 7.76 16.87
N GLU A 228 18.76 8.62 16.14
CA GLU A 228 18.27 9.19 14.88
C GLU A 228 18.06 8.12 13.79
N THR A 229 19.03 7.20 13.62
CA THR A 229 18.95 6.05 12.72
C THR A 229 17.76 5.15 13.07
N ILE A 230 17.60 4.83 14.36
CA ILE A 230 16.51 3.97 14.83
C ILE A 230 15.15 4.63 14.60
N GLU A 231 15.01 5.93 14.87
CA GLU A 231 13.77 6.65 14.60
C GLU A 231 13.46 6.77 13.10
N ALA A 232 14.48 6.87 12.24
CA ALA A 232 14.30 6.86 10.79
C ALA A 232 13.79 5.49 10.31
N LEU A 233 14.37 4.39 10.81
CA LEU A 233 13.89 3.04 10.54
C LEU A 233 12.44 2.84 11.01
N ARG A 234 12.10 3.32 12.21
CA ARG A 234 10.72 3.30 12.70
C ARG A 234 9.78 4.12 11.82
N SER A 235 10.25 5.23 11.25
CA SER A 235 9.45 6.02 10.31
C SER A 235 9.11 5.21 9.05
N CYS A 236 10.06 4.44 8.51
CA CYS A 236 9.78 3.49 7.42
C CYS A 236 8.73 2.45 7.83
N LEU A 237 8.84 1.86 9.03
CA LEU A 237 7.87 0.87 9.53
C LEU A 237 6.46 1.45 9.71
N ILE A 238 6.36 2.70 10.19
CA ILE A 238 5.09 3.42 10.32
C ILE A 238 4.47 3.66 8.94
N VAL A 239 5.26 4.10 7.95
CA VAL A 239 4.78 4.29 6.58
C VAL A 239 4.27 2.97 5.99
N ILE A 240 5.04 1.88 6.10
CA ILE A 240 4.61 0.55 5.63
C ILE A 240 3.28 0.15 6.28
N ALA A 241 3.21 0.21 7.61
CA ALA A 241 2.01 -0.20 8.35
C ALA A 241 0.80 0.67 8.00
N ALA A 242 0.98 1.99 7.83
CA ALA A 242 -0.10 2.92 7.52
C ALA A 242 -0.60 2.76 6.09
N VAL A 243 0.30 2.61 5.12
CA VAL A 243 -0.03 2.42 3.70
C VAL A 243 -0.83 1.13 3.51
N VAL A 244 -0.37 0.02 4.11
CA VAL A 244 -1.03 -1.29 4.00
C VAL A 244 -2.37 -1.30 4.76
N ARG A 245 -2.41 -0.80 6.00
CA ARG A 245 -3.65 -0.84 6.81
C ARG A 245 -4.66 0.23 6.42
N GLY A 246 -4.30 1.17 5.54
CA GLY A 246 -5.17 2.27 5.11
C GLY A 246 -5.71 3.12 6.25
N LYS A 247 -4.91 3.33 7.32
CA LYS A 247 -5.33 4.15 8.47
C LYS A 247 -5.21 5.64 8.13
N GLU A 248 -6.14 6.45 8.64
CA GLU A 248 -6.17 7.92 8.60
C GLU A 248 -5.07 8.57 9.46
N VAL A 249 -3.82 8.12 9.33
CA VAL A 249 -2.69 8.73 10.02
C VAL A 249 -1.99 9.64 9.01
N ASN A 250 -1.76 10.90 9.39
CA ASN A 250 -0.90 11.77 8.60
C ASN A 250 0.52 11.19 8.62
N ILE A 251 0.95 10.61 7.51
CA ILE A 251 2.28 10.01 7.38
C ILE A 251 3.31 10.94 6.74
N SER A 252 2.96 12.18 6.37
CA SER A 252 3.84 13.06 5.60
C SER A 252 5.19 13.27 6.28
N ASP A 253 5.20 13.52 7.59
CA ASP A 253 6.45 13.74 8.33
C ASP A 253 7.31 12.47 8.38
N TYR A 254 6.67 11.31 8.54
CA TYR A 254 7.35 10.01 8.56
C TYR A 254 7.90 9.64 7.18
N LEU A 255 7.15 9.95 6.11
CA LEU A 255 7.55 9.71 4.73
C LEU A 255 8.75 10.59 4.36
N SER A 256 8.70 11.89 4.66
CA SER A 256 9.83 12.80 4.40
C SER A 256 11.09 12.42 5.20
N LYS A 257 10.93 11.98 6.45
CA LYS A 257 12.04 11.46 7.27
C LYS A 257 12.63 10.19 6.66
N ALA A 258 11.78 9.26 6.22
CA ALA A 258 12.21 8.01 5.58
C ALA A 258 12.91 8.25 4.23
N GLU A 259 12.42 9.15 3.39
CA GLU A 259 13.03 9.50 2.10
C GLU A 259 14.39 10.16 2.28
N SER A 260 14.50 11.12 3.20
CA SER A 260 15.77 11.77 3.53
C SER A 260 16.80 10.77 4.02
N PHE A 261 16.36 9.84 4.86
CA PHE A 261 17.20 8.75 5.36
C PHE A 261 17.63 7.81 4.22
N GLY A 262 16.71 7.40 3.34
CA GLY A 262 17.04 6.57 2.17
C GLY A 262 18.10 7.19 1.25
N ASN A 263 18.06 8.51 1.04
CA ASN A 263 19.10 9.22 0.28
C ASN A 263 20.48 9.12 0.95
N ASN A 264 20.53 9.20 2.28
CA ASN A 264 21.79 9.02 3.04
C ASN A 264 22.32 7.59 2.91
N ILE A 265 21.44 6.58 2.99
CA ILE A 265 21.78 5.17 2.82
C ILE A 265 22.37 4.90 1.43
N ASN A 266 21.72 5.42 0.37
CA ASN A 266 22.23 5.28 -1.00
C ASN A 266 23.63 5.91 -1.16
N THR A 267 23.88 7.03 -0.50
CA THR A 267 25.20 7.69 -0.50
C THR A 267 26.27 6.83 0.20
N LEU A 268 25.91 6.13 1.26
CA LEU A 268 26.82 5.22 1.97
C LEU A 268 27.16 3.99 1.13
N LYS A 269 26.16 3.37 0.48
CA LYS A 269 26.36 2.20 -0.40
C LYS A 269 27.31 2.53 -1.57
N ASN A 270 27.14 3.69 -2.19
CA ASN A 270 27.99 4.10 -3.32
C ASN A 270 29.46 4.36 -2.92
N LYS A 271 29.76 4.58 -1.64
CA LYS A 271 31.14 4.75 -1.14
C LYS A 271 31.84 3.43 -0.85
N GLU A 272 31.12 2.32 -0.76
CA GLU A 272 31.70 0.98 -0.58
C GLU A 272 32.06 0.33 -1.93
N GLU A 273 31.54 0.85 -3.05
CA GLU A 273 31.80 0.35 -4.41
C GLU A 273 32.95 1.08 -5.15
N GLU A 274 33.53 2.14 -4.55
CA GLU A 274 34.73 2.86 -5.02
C GLU A 274 36.01 2.39 -4.31
#